data_AF-A0A957U7Y2-F1
#
_entry.id   AF-A0A957U7Y2-F1
#
_cell.length_a   1.000
_cell.length_b   1.000
_cell.length_c   1.000
_cell.angle_alpha   90.00
_cell.angle_beta   90.00
_cell.angle_gamma   90.00
#
_symmetry.space_group_name_H-M   'P 1'
#
loop_
_entity.id
_entity.type
_entity.pdbx_description
1 polymer ?
#
loop_
_entity_poly.entity_id
_entity_poly.type
_entity_poly.pdbx_seq_one_letter_code
_entity_poly.pdbx_strand_id
1 'polypeptide(L)'
;MTGAPLEFTDMPLFDPASIDQHGTGLWRYAAMLPVMHNGHRRVTLGEGWTPLIREQWAGRDVYWKLDALMPTGSYKDRGVSVMVNWLKGLHYEALADDSSGNAGASIACYASRAGMRSVIFVPQSAPDPKKAQIAVYGGELVEVPGPRSQATLAVEAATCNSREMAYASHAWHPAFLFGQMTVAWEIWEQ
;
A
#
# COMPACT_ATOMS: atom_id res chain seq x y z
N MET A 1 14.09 9.09 -15.77
CA MET A 1 13.68 9.09 -14.34
C MET A 1 14.93 8.77 -13.54
N THR A 2 15.34 9.65 -12.62
CA THR A 2 16.70 9.73 -12.06
C THR A 2 16.97 8.83 -10.85
N GLY A 3 16.12 7.84 -10.54
CA GLY A 3 16.34 6.92 -9.42
C GLY A 3 16.35 7.56 -8.03
N ALA A 4 16.15 8.88 -7.92
CA ALA A 4 15.92 9.56 -6.66
C ALA A 4 14.48 9.30 -6.17
N PRO A 5 14.22 9.29 -4.85
CA PRO A 5 12.87 9.30 -4.32
C PRO A 5 12.07 10.44 -4.95
N LEU A 6 10.81 10.17 -5.32
CA LEU A 6 9.91 11.18 -5.84
C LEU A 6 9.58 12.17 -4.70
N GLU A 7 10.22 13.34 -4.71
CA GLU A 7 9.93 14.42 -3.78
C GLU A 7 8.65 15.16 -4.21
N PHE A 8 7.67 15.24 -3.31
CA PHE A 8 6.49 16.09 -3.47
C PHE A 8 6.73 17.42 -2.76
N THR A 9 6.49 18.53 -3.47
CA THR A 9 6.62 19.89 -2.93
C THR A 9 5.41 20.32 -2.11
N ASP A 10 4.24 19.75 -2.38
CA ASP A 10 2.96 20.12 -1.76
C ASP A 10 2.27 18.87 -1.19
N MET A 11 2.22 18.74 0.13
CA MET A 11 1.40 17.70 0.77
C MET A 11 -0.08 18.05 0.60
N PRO A 12 -0.94 17.06 0.34
CA PRO A 12 -2.37 17.31 0.29
C PRO A 12 -2.87 17.85 1.63
N LEU A 13 -3.50 19.02 1.58
CA LEU A 13 -4.12 19.63 2.74
C LEU A 13 -5.39 18.87 3.10
N PHE A 14 -5.60 18.68 4.41
CA PHE A 14 -6.85 18.14 4.90
C PHE A 14 -7.96 19.19 4.77
N ASP A 15 -8.99 18.87 3.98
CA ASP A 15 -10.19 19.69 3.79
C ASP A 15 -11.45 18.82 4.02
N PRO A 16 -12.16 19.02 5.15
CA PRO A 16 -13.39 18.30 5.43
C PRO A 16 -14.48 18.46 4.36
N ALA A 17 -14.52 19.59 3.66
CA ALA A 17 -15.52 19.83 2.61
C ALA A 17 -15.27 18.96 1.37
N SER A 18 -14.05 18.45 1.21
CA SER A 18 -13.64 17.55 0.14
C SER A 18 -13.91 16.06 0.44
N ILE A 19 -14.45 15.72 1.61
CA ILE A 19 -14.82 14.35 1.96
C ILE A 19 -16.09 13.93 1.21
N ASP A 20 -16.01 12.85 0.43
CA ASP A 20 -17.17 12.28 -0.27
C ASP A 20 -18.06 11.52 0.72
N GLN A 21 -19.18 12.14 1.08
CA GLN A 21 -20.17 11.58 2.00
C GLN A 21 -20.87 10.33 1.45
N HIS A 22 -20.90 10.14 0.13
CA HIS A 22 -21.48 8.97 -0.53
C HIS A 22 -20.45 7.87 -0.80
N GLY A 23 -19.16 8.17 -0.64
CA GLY A 23 -18.08 7.22 -0.79
C GLY A 23 -17.98 6.23 0.38
N THR A 24 -17.20 5.18 0.21
CA THR A 24 -16.96 4.15 1.23
C THR A 24 -15.47 3.97 1.48
N GLY A 25 -15.10 3.62 2.71
CA GLY A 25 -13.72 3.27 3.04
C GLY A 25 -12.75 4.45 2.92
N LEU A 26 -11.49 4.13 2.64
CA LEU A 26 -10.38 5.05 2.41
C LEU A 26 -10.68 6.03 1.27
N TRP A 27 -11.49 5.59 0.32
CA TRP A 27 -11.75 6.31 -0.92
C TRP A 27 -12.73 7.47 -0.80
N ARG A 28 -13.30 7.69 0.39
CA ARG A 28 -13.99 8.94 0.78
C ARG A 28 -13.07 10.16 0.67
N TYR A 29 -11.76 9.96 0.83
CA TYR A 29 -10.74 11.02 0.81
C TYR A 29 -10.10 11.22 -0.57
N ALA A 30 -10.66 10.66 -1.64
CA ALA A 30 -10.01 10.64 -2.95
C ALA A 30 -9.69 12.03 -3.52
N ALA A 31 -10.50 13.05 -3.23
CA ALA A 31 -10.26 14.42 -3.66
C ALA A 31 -8.98 15.03 -3.05
N MET A 32 -8.54 14.52 -1.91
CA MET A 32 -7.31 14.92 -1.21
C MET A 32 -6.13 13.96 -1.50
N LEU A 33 -6.33 12.89 -2.26
CA LEU A 33 -5.26 11.95 -2.59
C LEU A 33 -4.70 12.25 -3.98
N PRO A 34 -3.38 12.17 -4.20
CA PRO A 34 -2.81 12.59 -5.47
C PRO A 34 -2.95 11.53 -6.59
N VAL A 35 -3.94 10.65 -6.52
CA VAL A 35 -4.13 9.58 -7.51
C VAL A 35 -4.63 10.13 -8.83
N MET A 36 -3.82 10.01 -9.89
CA MET A 36 -4.23 10.41 -11.24
C MET A 36 -5.39 9.55 -11.74
N HIS A 37 -6.55 10.17 -11.96
CA HIS A 37 -7.71 9.51 -12.54
C HIS A 37 -7.64 9.57 -14.07
N ASN A 38 -6.81 8.73 -14.68
CA ASN A 38 -6.66 8.63 -16.14
C ASN A 38 -7.75 7.75 -16.80
N GLY A 39 -8.97 7.72 -16.24
CA GLY A 39 -10.12 6.99 -16.78
C GLY A 39 -10.20 5.50 -16.41
N HIS A 40 -9.24 4.94 -15.67
CA HIS A 40 -9.38 3.57 -15.15
C HIS A 40 -10.35 3.53 -13.95
N ARG A 41 -11.13 2.44 -13.86
CA ARG A 41 -11.93 2.19 -12.65
C ARG A 41 -11.00 1.91 -11.48
N ARG A 42 -11.21 2.63 -10.39
CA ARG A 42 -10.46 2.49 -9.15
C ARG A 42 -10.43 1.05 -8.65
N VAL A 43 -9.25 0.57 -8.29
CA VAL A 43 -9.02 -0.73 -7.66
C VAL A 43 -9.21 -0.58 -6.17
N THR A 44 -10.12 -1.37 -5.58
CA THR A 44 -10.38 -1.36 -4.14
C THR A 44 -10.90 -2.72 -3.70
N LEU A 45 -10.66 -3.04 -2.43
CA LEU A 45 -11.21 -4.17 -1.70
C LEU A 45 -12.17 -3.72 -0.58
N GLY A 46 -12.50 -2.42 -0.54
CA GLY A 46 -13.31 -1.82 0.52
C GLY A 46 -12.51 -1.40 1.76
N GLU A 47 -11.20 -1.27 1.63
CA GLU A 47 -10.29 -0.86 2.70
C GLU A 47 -10.59 0.53 3.25
N GLY A 48 -10.16 0.77 4.50
CA GLY A 48 -10.50 1.95 5.27
C GLY A 48 -11.82 1.80 6.01
N TRP A 49 -12.25 2.89 6.64
CA TRP A 49 -13.40 2.94 7.55
C TRP A 49 -13.41 1.84 8.62
N THR A 50 -12.23 1.50 9.15
CA THR A 50 -12.10 0.48 10.20
C THR A 50 -12.69 1.00 11.52
N PRO A 51 -13.12 0.11 12.43
CA PRO A 51 -13.66 0.55 13.72
C PRO A 51 -12.70 1.41 14.53
N LEU A 52 -13.23 2.46 15.14
CA LEU A 52 -12.58 3.26 16.18
C LEU A 52 -13.30 2.99 17.50
N ILE A 53 -12.68 2.19 18.36
CA ILE A 53 -13.31 1.74 19.62
C ILE A 53 -12.81 2.61 20.76
N ARG A 54 -13.72 3.27 21.47
CA ARG A 54 -13.41 4.00 22.70
C ARG A 54 -13.48 3.05 23.90
N GLU A 55 -12.46 3.09 24.74
CA GLU A 55 -12.38 2.28 25.96
C GLU A 55 -11.68 3.04 27.11
N GLN A 56 -11.99 2.67 28.34
CA GLN A 56 -11.23 3.08 29.52
C GLN A 56 -10.10 2.08 29.77
N TRP A 57 -8.85 2.50 29.56
CA TRP A 57 -7.67 1.67 29.77
C TRP A 57 -6.68 2.35 30.71
N ALA A 58 -6.30 1.65 31.80
CA ALA A 58 -5.43 2.17 32.85
C ALA A 58 -5.88 3.55 33.41
N GLY A 59 -7.20 3.76 33.53
CA GLY A 59 -7.78 5.00 34.04
C GLY A 59 -7.76 6.17 33.06
N ARG A 60 -7.58 5.92 31.75
CA ARG A 60 -7.58 6.94 30.69
C ARG A 60 -8.55 6.54 29.57
N ASP A 61 -9.17 7.53 28.95
CA ASP A 61 -9.86 7.34 27.68
C ASP A 61 -8.82 7.03 26.59
N VAL A 62 -8.96 5.88 25.93
CA VAL A 62 -8.13 5.44 24.82
C VAL A 62 -9.04 5.10 23.65
N TYR A 63 -8.57 5.40 22.44
CA TYR A 63 -9.23 5.02 21.20
C TYR A 63 -8.37 4.01 20.45
N TRP A 64 -8.95 2.87 20.11
CA TRP A 64 -8.30 1.80 19.35
C TRP A 64 -8.75 1.86 17.89
N LYS A 65 -7.82 2.19 16.98
CA LYS A 65 -8.06 2.13 15.54
C LYS A 65 -7.74 0.75 14.99
N LEU A 66 -8.76 -0.03 14.63
CA LEU A 66 -8.61 -1.47 14.36
C LEU A 66 -8.23 -1.79 12.90
N ASP A 67 -7.09 -1.28 12.43
CA ASP A 67 -6.58 -1.53 11.07
C ASP A 67 -6.12 -2.98 10.81
N ALA A 68 -6.12 -3.84 11.81
CA ALA A 68 -5.98 -5.29 11.63
C ALA A 68 -7.19 -5.90 10.89
N LEU A 69 -8.32 -5.19 10.82
CA LEU A 69 -9.54 -5.62 10.10
C LEU A 69 -9.55 -5.16 8.63
N MET A 70 -8.45 -4.61 8.14
CA MET A 70 -8.26 -4.34 6.71
C MET A 70 -8.27 -5.63 5.87
N PRO A 71 -8.55 -5.56 4.56
CA PRO A 71 -8.69 -6.75 3.71
C PRO A 71 -7.58 -7.80 3.81
N THR A 72 -6.31 -7.39 3.93
CA THR A 72 -5.16 -8.32 4.05
C THR A 72 -4.75 -8.60 5.50
N GLY A 73 -5.47 -8.02 6.46
CA GLY A 73 -5.19 -8.11 7.89
C GLY A 73 -4.18 -7.08 8.40
N SER A 74 -3.93 -6.00 7.64
CA SER A 74 -2.92 -5.00 8.02
C SER A 74 -3.22 -3.60 7.52
N TYR A 75 -2.81 -2.60 8.31
CA TYR A 75 -2.81 -1.19 7.93
C TYR A 75 -2.09 -0.91 6.60
N LYS A 76 -1.17 -1.78 6.15
CA LYS A 76 -0.43 -1.62 4.88
C LYS A 76 -1.36 -1.42 3.68
N ASP A 77 -2.57 -1.94 3.77
CA ASP A 77 -3.62 -1.79 2.76
C ASP A 77 -3.94 -0.33 2.43
N ARG A 78 -3.84 0.58 3.41
CA ARG A 78 -4.09 2.00 3.18
C ARG A 78 -3.12 2.56 2.14
N GLY A 79 -1.82 2.39 2.39
CA GLY A 79 -0.77 2.84 1.49
C GLY A 79 -0.74 2.08 0.17
N VAL A 80 -0.87 0.75 0.21
CA VAL A 80 -0.84 -0.09 -1.00
C VAL A 80 -1.99 0.24 -1.93
N SER A 81 -3.20 0.45 -1.42
CA SER A 81 -4.36 0.77 -2.27
C SER A 81 -4.12 2.03 -3.10
N VAL A 82 -3.63 3.11 -2.47
CA VAL A 82 -3.31 4.37 -3.16
C VAL A 82 -2.15 4.18 -4.14
N MET A 83 -1.10 3.46 -3.75
CA MET A 83 0.07 3.20 -4.59
C MET A 83 -0.27 2.35 -5.83
N VAL A 84 -1.09 1.30 -5.70
CA VAL A 84 -1.49 0.45 -6.82
C VAL A 84 -2.33 1.24 -7.83
N ASN A 85 -3.29 2.04 -7.36
CA ASN A 85 -4.08 2.90 -8.25
C ASN A 85 -3.22 3.95 -8.95
N TRP A 86 -2.24 4.52 -8.25
CA TRP A 86 -1.25 5.42 -8.84
C TRP A 86 -0.49 4.75 -9.98
N LEU A 87 0.15 3.61 -9.70
CA LEU A 87 1.01 2.91 -10.66
C LEU A 87 0.20 2.35 -11.84
N LYS A 88 -1.03 1.90 -11.60
CA LYS A 88 -1.97 1.54 -12.66
C LYS A 88 -2.34 2.74 -13.53
N GLY A 89 -2.53 3.91 -12.93
CA GLY A 89 -2.73 5.17 -13.64
C GLY A 89 -1.51 5.61 -14.47
N LEU A 90 -0.34 5.05 -14.20
CA LEU A 90 0.87 5.23 -15.02
C LEU A 90 1.10 4.11 -16.04
N HIS A 91 0.13 3.20 -16.20
CA HIS A 91 0.17 2.08 -17.14
C HIS A 91 1.27 1.04 -16.87
N TYR A 92 1.75 0.94 -15.63
CA TYR A 92 2.56 -0.22 -15.24
C TYR A 92 1.72 -1.50 -15.30
N GLU A 93 2.35 -2.60 -15.67
CA GLU A 93 1.71 -3.92 -15.78
C GLU A 93 2.18 -4.88 -14.67
N ALA A 94 3.33 -4.58 -14.08
CA ALA A 94 3.91 -5.35 -12.99
C ALA A 94 4.40 -4.45 -11.84
N LEU A 95 4.35 -4.98 -10.62
CA LEU A 95 4.86 -4.35 -9.40
C LEU A 95 5.92 -5.25 -8.78
N ALA A 96 6.97 -4.65 -8.22
CA ALA A 96 7.93 -5.36 -7.40
C ALA A 96 8.12 -4.70 -6.04
N ASP A 97 8.38 -5.50 -5.01
CA ASP A 97 8.67 -5.03 -3.63
C ASP A 97 9.65 -5.99 -2.94
N ASP A 98 10.36 -5.52 -1.92
CA ASP A 98 11.39 -6.25 -1.17
C ASP A 98 10.94 -6.71 0.24
N SER A 99 9.63 -6.79 0.48
CA SER A 99 9.07 -7.14 1.78
C SER A 99 8.53 -8.57 1.83
N SER A 100 9.08 -9.37 2.73
CA SER A 100 8.50 -10.65 3.11
C SER A 100 7.37 -10.55 4.13
N GLY A 101 6.89 -9.34 4.46
CA GLY A 101 5.86 -9.10 5.47
C GLY A 101 4.52 -8.64 4.91
N ASN A 102 3.74 -7.96 5.75
CA ASN A 102 2.39 -7.47 5.41
C ASN A 102 2.38 -6.58 4.16
N ALA A 103 3.46 -5.86 3.87
CA ALA A 103 3.54 -5.02 2.67
C ALA A 103 3.57 -5.86 1.39
N GLY A 104 4.42 -6.89 1.32
CA GLY A 104 4.46 -7.81 0.18
C GLY A 104 3.14 -8.55 -0.02
N ALA A 105 2.52 -9.01 1.08
CA ALA A 105 1.21 -9.66 1.03
C ALA A 105 0.12 -8.70 0.51
N SER A 106 0.09 -7.46 1.01
CA SER A 106 -0.84 -6.44 0.56
C SER A 106 -0.62 -6.10 -0.92
N ILE A 107 0.62 -5.85 -1.35
CA ILE A 107 0.95 -5.59 -2.77
C ILE A 107 0.49 -6.73 -3.67
N ALA A 108 0.77 -7.99 -3.31
CA ALA A 108 0.31 -9.13 -4.08
C ALA A 108 -1.22 -9.17 -4.22
N CYS A 109 -1.94 -8.94 -3.11
CA CYS A 109 -3.40 -8.93 -3.11
C CYS A 109 -3.99 -7.84 -4.01
N TYR A 110 -3.53 -6.60 -3.86
CA TYR A 110 -4.05 -5.46 -4.62
C TYR A 110 -3.59 -5.50 -6.08
N ALA A 111 -2.37 -5.98 -6.38
CA ALA A 111 -1.90 -6.19 -7.75
C ALA A 111 -2.78 -7.22 -8.48
N SER A 112 -3.03 -8.37 -7.86
CA SER A 112 -3.94 -9.39 -8.40
C SER A 112 -5.35 -8.83 -8.62
N ARG A 113 -5.88 -8.06 -7.66
CA ARG A 113 -7.18 -7.38 -7.81
C ARG A 113 -7.19 -6.36 -8.95
N ALA A 114 -6.05 -5.71 -9.21
CA ALA A 114 -5.84 -4.75 -10.29
C ALA A 114 -5.62 -5.40 -11.66
N GLY A 115 -5.38 -6.71 -11.73
CA GLY A 115 -4.95 -7.41 -12.95
C GLY A 115 -3.49 -7.14 -13.33
N MET A 116 -2.65 -6.81 -12.35
CA MET A 116 -1.21 -6.56 -12.51
C MET A 116 -0.41 -7.73 -11.96
N ARG A 117 0.75 -8.02 -12.54
CA ARG A 117 1.69 -8.99 -11.96
C ARG A 117 2.35 -8.39 -10.71
N SER A 118 2.71 -9.23 -9.74
CA SER A 118 3.50 -8.80 -8.58
C SER A 118 4.64 -9.77 -8.33
N VAL A 119 5.86 -9.24 -8.20
CA VAL A 119 7.09 -9.99 -7.92
C VAL A 119 7.67 -9.54 -6.59
N ILE A 120 7.67 -10.41 -5.58
CA ILE A 120 8.08 -10.07 -4.22
C ILE A 120 9.43 -10.73 -3.91
N PHE A 121 10.44 -9.89 -3.73
CA PHE A 121 11.78 -10.29 -3.36
C PHE A 121 11.84 -10.47 -1.85
N VAL A 122 12.14 -11.68 -1.39
CA VAL A 122 12.14 -12.03 0.03
C VAL A 122 13.48 -12.65 0.42
N PRO A 123 14.02 -12.41 1.62
CA PRO A 123 15.12 -13.21 2.13
C PRO A 123 14.73 -14.69 2.15
N GLN A 124 15.65 -15.59 1.76
CA GLN A 124 15.41 -17.03 1.81
C GLN A 124 15.04 -17.51 3.24
N SER A 125 15.53 -16.82 4.26
CA SER A 125 15.23 -17.05 5.67
C SER A 125 13.86 -16.52 6.14
N ALA A 126 13.06 -15.91 5.25
CA ALA A 126 11.75 -15.40 5.61
C ALA A 126 10.81 -16.54 6.05
N PRO A 127 10.00 -16.33 7.11
CA PRO A 127 9.09 -17.37 7.59
C PRO A 127 8.12 -17.86 6.52
N ASP A 128 7.98 -19.18 6.37
CA ASP A 128 7.11 -19.81 5.37
C ASP A 128 5.66 -19.34 5.40
N PRO A 129 5.01 -19.09 6.57
CA PRO A 129 3.65 -18.57 6.59
C PRO A 129 3.50 -17.21 5.88
N LYS A 130 4.53 -16.36 5.94
CA LYS A 130 4.51 -15.05 5.27
C LYS A 130 4.70 -15.20 3.76
N LYS A 131 5.61 -16.09 3.34
CA LYS A 131 5.77 -16.46 1.92
C LYS A 131 4.47 -17.04 1.36
N ALA A 132 3.85 -17.95 2.11
CA ALA A 132 2.58 -18.57 1.71
C ALA A 132 1.46 -17.53 1.52
N GLN A 133 1.33 -16.53 2.41
CA GLN A 133 0.32 -15.48 2.24
C GLN A 133 0.50 -14.69 0.93
N ILE A 134 1.74 -14.32 0.60
CA ILE A 134 2.08 -13.66 -0.67
C ILE A 134 1.69 -14.54 -1.86
N ALA A 135 2.09 -15.81 -1.84
CA ALA A 135 1.80 -16.75 -2.93
C ALA A 135 0.30 -17.01 -3.11
N VAL A 136 -0.47 -17.14 -2.02
CA VAL A 136 -1.93 -17.31 -2.05
C VAL A 136 -2.62 -16.11 -2.71
N TYR A 137 -2.10 -14.90 -2.49
CA TYR A 137 -2.61 -13.70 -3.16
C TYR A 137 -2.13 -13.55 -4.62
N GLY A 138 -1.34 -14.49 -5.16
CA GLY A 138 -0.87 -14.48 -6.54
C GLY A 138 0.49 -13.79 -6.74
N GLY A 139 1.22 -13.49 -5.67
CA GLY A 139 2.56 -12.94 -5.75
C GLY A 139 3.60 -13.96 -6.19
N GLU A 140 4.39 -13.62 -7.21
CA GLU A 140 5.58 -14.37 -7.61
C GLU A 140 6.70 -14.14 -6.59
N LEU A 141 7.15 -15.18 -5.89
CA LEU A 141 8.22 -15.06 -4.89
C LEU A 141 9.60 -15.22 -5.54
N VAL A 142 10.50 -14.29 -5.23
CA VAL A 142 11.93 -14.41 -5.53
C VAL A 142 12.68 -14.52 -4.21
N GLU A 143 13.11 -15.73 -3.85
CA GLU A 143 13.90 -15.95 -2.63
C GLU A 143 15.36 -15.55 -2.87
N VAL A 144 15.84 -14.55 -2.11
CA VAL A 144 17.18 -13.98 -2.23
C VAL A 144 18.04 -14.45 -1.05
N PRO A 145 19.21 -15.07 -1.29
CA PRO A 145 20.13 -15.44 -0.22
C PRO A 145 20.66 -14.22 0.53
N GLY A 146 20.72 -14.31 1.86
CA GLY A 146 21.29 -13.28 2.72
C GLY A 146 20.25 -12.37 3.41
N PRO A 147 20.68 -11.22 3.96
CA PRO A 147 19.82 -10.33 4.71
C PRO A 147 18.84 -9.56 3.81
N ARG A 148 17.88 -8.86 4.43
CA ARG A 148 16.90 -8.02 3.72
C ARG A 148 17.52 -7.03 2.74
N SER A 149 18.68 -6.46 3.06
CA SER A 149 19.36 -5.53 2.15
C SER A 149 19.71 -6.17 0.80
N GLN A 150 19.94 -7.48 0.74
CA GLN A 150 20.16 -8.17 -0.55
C GLN A 150 18.88 -8.27 -1.38
N ALA A 151 17.72 -8.46 -0.73
CA ALA A 151 16.43 -8.41 -1.42
C ALA A 151 16.16 -6.99 -1.97
N THR A 152 16.53 -5.94 -1.22
CA THR A 152 16.46 -4.55 -1.68
C THR A 152 17.32 -4.33 -2.93
N LEU A 153 18.58 -4.75 -2.91
CA LEU A 153 19.47 -4.63 -4.08
C LEU A 153 18.96 -5.43 -5.29
N ALA A 154 18.38 -6.61 -5.04
CA ALA A 154 17.83 -7.45 -6.10
C ALA A 154 16.61 -6.81 -6.77
N VAL A 155 15.67 -6.24 -6.01
CA VAL A 155 14.50 -5.55 -6.59
C VAL A 155 14.91 -4.27 -7.33
N GLU A 156 15.87 -3.50 -6.80
CA GLU A 156 16.41 -2.32 -7.46
C GLU A 156 17.05 -2.70 -8.80
N ALA A 157 17.87 -3.74 -8.83
CA ALA A 157 18.47 -4.25 -10.06
C ALA A 157 17.41 -4.74 -11.07
N ALA A 158 16.33 -5.36 -10.61
CA ALA A 158 15.26 -5.87 -11.47
C ALA A 158 14.37 -4.75 -12.06
N THR A 159 14.34 -3.57 -11.43
CA THR A 159 13.43 -2.48 -11.79
C THR A 159 14.11 -1.24 -12.38
N CYS A 160 15.42 -1.05 -12.16
CA CYS A 160 16.14 0.20 -12.46
C CYS A 160 15.99 0.70 -13.91
N ASN A 161 15.83 -0.22 -14.88
CA ASN A 161 15.64 0.10 -16.30
C ASN A 161 14.31 -0.42 -16.86
N SER A 162 13.41 -0.90 -16.01
CA SER A 162 12.14 -1.47 -16.46
C SER A 162 11.13 -0.37 -16.81
N ARG A 163 10.44 -0.55 -17.93
CA ARG A 163 9.29 0.29 -18.33
C ARG A 163 7.95 -0.36 -18.01
N GLU A 164 7.94 -1.65 -17.69
CA GLU A 164 6.74 -2.46 -17.45
C GLU A 164 6.52 -2.73 -15.96
N MET A 165 7.62 -2.84 -15.19
CA MET A 165 7.62 -3.19 -13.78
C MET A 165 8.08 -2.01 -12.92
N ALA A 166 7.20 -1.53 -12.06
CA ALA A 166 7.53 -0.49 -11.10
C ALA A 166 8.07 -1.07 -9.80
N TYR A 167 9.07 -0.42 -9.21
CA TYR A 167 9.42 -0.65 -7.81
C TYR A 167 8.37 0.01 -6.90
N ALA A 168 7.43 -0.79 -6.41
CA ALA A 168 6.33 -0.39 -5.55
C ALA A 168 6.76 -0.40 -4.07
N SER A 169 7.87 0.27 -3.76
CA SER A 169 8.44 0.24 -2.41
C SER A 169 7.50 0.88 -1.38
N HIS A 170 7.03 0.07 -0.43
CA HIS A 170 6.28 0.55 0.73
C HIS A 170 7.07 1.48 1.67
N ALA A 171 8.40 1.57 1.50
CA ALA A 171 9.27 2.45 2.29
C ALA A 171 9.55 3.79 1.63
N TRP A 172 9.59 3.83 0.29
CA TRP A 172 10.05 5.00 -0.46
C TRP A 172 8.98 5.64 -1.35
N HIS A 173 7.93 4.91 -1.73
CA HIS A 173 6.96 5.42 -2.68
C HIS A 173 5.99 6.42 -2.00
N PRO A 174 5.90 7.69 -2.44
CA PRO A 174 5.11 8.71 -1.75
C PRO A 174 3.60 8.40 -1.76
N ALA A 175 3.08 7.76 -2.81
CA ALA A 175 1.68 7.31 -2.84
C ALA A 175 1.34 6.36 -1.66
N PHE A 176 2.30 5.56 -1.19
CA PHE A 176 2.10 4.73 0.00
C PHE A 176 1.91 5.62 1.25
N LEU A 177 2.74 6.64 1.42
CA LEU A 177 2.61 7.59 2.52
C LEU A 177 1.27 8.33 2.50
N PHE A 178 0.81 8.80 1.33
CA PHE A 178 -0.48 9.48 1.22
C PHE A 178 -1.65 8.58 1.60
N GLY A 179 -1.61 7.30 1.20
CA GLY A 179 -2.60 6.34 1.69
C GLY A 179 -2.56 6.17 3.21
N GLN A 180 -1.37 6.14 3.82
CA GLN A 180 -1.23 6.06 5.28
C GLN A 180 -1.83 7.27 6.01
N MET A 181 -1.70 8.49 5.45
CA MET A 181 -2.25 9.71 6.06
C MET A 181 -3.77 9.65 6.26
N THR A 182 -4.47 8.87 5.42
CA THR A 182 -5.93 8.71 5.52
C THR A 182 -6.40 8.19 6.87
N VAL A 183 -5.54 7.48 7.64
CA VAL A 183 -5.91 7.05 9.00
C VAL A 183 -6.20 8.23 9.92
N ALA A 184 -5.47 9.34 9.77
CA ALA A 184 -5.66 10.52 10.60
C ALA A 184 -6.97 11.23 10.24
N TRP A 185 -7.27 11.34 8.95
CA TRP A 185 -8.53 11.90 8.46
C TRP A 185 -9.72 11.06 8.90
N GLU A 186 -9.58 9.74 8.86
CA GLU A 186 -10.62 8.79 9.28
C GLU A 186 -10.85 8.79 10.78
N ILE A 187 -9.81 8.96 11.59
CA ILE A 187 -9.97 9.16 13.04
C ILE A 187 -10.64 10.49 13.35
N TRP A 188 -10.40 11.53 12.56
CA TRP A 188 -11.07 12.83 12.74
C TRP A 188 -12.55 12.76 12.35
N GLU A 189 -12.88 12.02 11.29
CA GLU A 189 -14.25 11.91 10.77
C GLU A 189 -15.16 11.04 11.65
N GLN A 190 -14.60 10.06 12.38
CA GLN A 190 -15.31 9.11 13.25
C GLN A 190 -15.50 9.64 14.68
#